data_AF-A0A960RR33-F1
#
_entry.id   AF-A0A960RR33-F1
#
_cell.length_a   1.000
_cell.length_b   1.000
_cell.length_c   1.000
_cell.angle_alpha   90.00
_cell.angle_beta   90.00
_cell.angle_gamma   90.00
#
_symmetry.space_group_name_H-M   'P 1'
#
loop_
_entity.id
_entity.type
_entity.pdbx_description
1 polymer ?
#
loop_
_entity_poly.entity_id
_entity_poly.type
_entity_poly.pdbx_seq_one_letter_code
_entity_poly.pdbx_strand_id
1 'polypeptide(L)'
;MARMNDIIKRWADFSDSETKPLFWMLLGPLLMMLTITLSAPFMSTPFLPLCAVAGLVVSWRFRLSGFALTLMGLVLYFALTYLFGHKDIFLWKIGWGLSLVMGLTISFLSMEELKSYYAKVKEGKEKALSELQISLHSFEEKTATEKRTLDQEIETLKEELSSAREEVEALLNLVEASRIESDKVYKQNDHLTHESLQMHRELETLKLNLKEHLSTLSGIEEEHQILTQVSKERLKKLNIYRVELYQSRLLNDSYQKQLQRAREYFLSQKKKKPTAAPPPSSSQNRVLQTLEKDKGTIKKAYDKILDEYQTVKKALEEGTARLKKAPDDTLAHEVQTLTTAVKEKKQKLEQTKSELVGIEREIFVIKKQLQEQRT
;
A
#
# COMPACT_ATOMS: atom_id res chain seq x y z
N MET A 1 5.27 89.47 45.31
CA MET A 1 4.19 88.51 45.66
C MET A 1 4.36 87.12 45.03
N ALA A 2 4.73 86.99 43.75
CA ALA A 2 4.90 85.67 43.11
C ALA A 2 5.87 84.70 43.83
N ARG A 3 7.02 85.18 44.31
CA ARG A 3 7.98 84.34 45.07
C ARG A 3 7.47 83.83 46.42
N MET A 4 6.47 84.50 47.01
CA MET A 4 5.93 84.10 48.31
C MET A 4 4.95 82.92 48.17
N ASN A 5 4.20 82.87 47.06
CA ASN A 5 3.30 81.78 46.76
C ASN A 5 4.04 80.48 46.40
N ASP A 6 5.19 80.57 45.71
CA ASP A 6 6.00 79.38 45.41
C ASP A 6 6.62 78.76 46.66
N ILE A 7 6.99 79.58 47.64
CA ILE A 7 7.51 79.10 48.93
C ILE A 7 6.39 78.39 49.71
N ILE A 8 5.20 78.99 49.77
CA ILE A 8 4.05 78.40 50.47
C ILE A 8 3.63 77.08 49.81
N LYS A 9 3.66 77.01 48.47
CA LYS A 9 3.32 75.79 47.72
C LYS A 9 4.36 74.69 47.95
N ARG A 10 5.65 75.01 47.92
CA ARG A 10 6.72 74.06 48.28
C ARG A 10 6.65 73.60 49.73
N TRP A 11 6.20 74.46 50.65
CA TRP A 11 5.95 74.07 52.04
C TRP A 11 4.72 73.17 52.21
N ALA A 12 3.68 73.37 51.39
CA ALA A 12 2.52 72.48 51.34
C ALA A 12 2.90 71.11 50.77
N ASP A 13 3.64 71.07 49.65
CA ASP A 13 4.16 69.83 49.06
C ASP A 13 5.12 69.10 50.01
N PHE A 14 5.90 69.85 50.80
CA PHE A 14 6.73 69.30 51.86
C PHE A 14 5.92 68.74 53.03
N SER A 15 4.78 69.36 53.37
CA SER A 15 3.87 68.90 54.42
C SER A 15 3.22 67.55 54.09
N ASP A 16 3.10 67.21 52.82
CA ASP A 16 2.52 65.93 52.34
C ASP A 16 3.59 64.89 51.98
N SER A 17 4.87 65.24 52.05
CA SER A 17 5.98 64.35 51.71
C SER A 17 6.30 63.33 52.81
N GLU A 18 6.72 62.13 52.41
CA GLU A 18 7.23 61.07 53.32
C GLU A 18 8.48 61.50 54.11
N THR A 19 9.14 62.59 53.69
CA THR A 19 10.32 63.16 54.34
C THR A 19 10.02 64.10 55.50
N LYS A 20 8.75 64.46 55.72
CA LYS A 20 8.31 65.33 56.82
C LYS A 20 8.76 64.85 58.21
N PRO A 21 8.49 63.61 58.64
CA PRO A 21 8.90 63.15 59.97
C PRO A 21 10.43 63.15 60.13
N LEU A 22 11.18 62.83 59.06
CA LEU A 22 12.65 62.86 59.05
C LEU A 22 13.22 64.28 59.24
N PHE A 23 12.58 65.29 58.66
CA PHE A 23 13.00 66.68 58.82
C PHE A 23 12.73 67.21 60.22
N TRP A 24 11.55 66.96 60.78
CA TRP A 24 11.23 67.36 62.16
C TRP A 24 12.11 66.64 63.18
N MET A 25 12.48 65.38 62.90
CA MET A 25 13.43 64.62 63.70
C MET A 25 14.84 65.22 63.69
N LEU A 26 15.26 65.87 62.59
CA LEU A 26 16.55 66.55 62.54
C LEU A 26 16.49 67.95 63.18
N LEU A 27 15.38 68.66 62.99
CA LEU A 27 15.20 70.04 63.44
C LEU A 27 15.21 70.17 64.97
N GLY A 28 14.55 69.26 65.69
CA GLY A 28 14.47 69.29 67.16
C GLY A 28 15.85 69.18 67.84
N PRO A 29 16.64 68.11 67.58
CA PRO A 29 18.00 67.98 68.08
C PRO A 29 18.94 69.08 67.58
N LEU A 30 18.77 69.56 66.35
CA LEU A 30 19.56 70.68 65.83
C LEU A 30 19.27 71.97 66.60
N LEU A 31 18.02 72.24 66.95
CA LEU A 31 17.62 73.39 67.76
C LEU A 31 18.14 73.26 69.21
N MET A 32 18.15 72.05 69.77
CA MET A 32 18.80 71.78 71.05
C MET A 32 20.32 71.96 71.00
N MET A 33 20.98 71.46 69.96
CA MET A 33 22.43 71.65 69.79
C MET A 33 22.78 73.12 69.57
N LEU A 34 21.98 73.85 68.81
CA LEU A 34 22.13 75.28 68.57
C LEU A 34 21.98 76.06 69.88
N THR A 35 20.96 75.76 70.68
CA THR A 35 20.75 76.40 72.00
C THR A 35 21.85 76.08 73.00
N ILE A 36 22.38 74.85 73.00
CA ILE A 36 23.55 74.48 73.82
C ILE A 36 24.81 75.23 73.36
N THR A 37 25.03 75.36 72.05
CA THR A 37 26.21 76.03 71.48
C THR A 37 26.18 77.54 71.71
N LEU A 38 25.01 78.18 71.57
CA LEU A 38 24.82 79.61 71.84
C LEU A 38 24.85 79.95 73.34
N SER A 39 24.48 79.00 74.21
CA SER A 39 24.55 79.20 75.66
C SER A 39 25.96 78.94 76.23
N ALA A 40 26.80 78.17 75.54
CA ALA A 40 28.17 77.82 75.96
C ALA A 40 29.06 79.00 76.42
N PRO A 41 29.13 80.16 75.74
CA PRO A 41 29.98 81.28 76.17
C PRO A 41 29.46 82.03 77.42
N PHE A 42 28.21 81.81 77.83
CA PHE A 42 27.57 82.45 78.99
C PHE A 42 27.37 81.48 80.18
N MET A 43 27.96 80.28 80.12
CA MET A 43 27.77 79.20 81.09
C MET A 43 28.40 79.52 82.44
N SER A 44 27.63 80.17 83.31
CA SER A 44 27.83 80.10 84.76
C SER A 44 27.19 78.87 85.39
N THR A 45 26.41 78.07 84.62
CA THR A 45 25.65 76.91 85.12
C THR A 45 25.68 75.73 84.14
N PRO A 46 26.56 74.71 84.31
CA PRO A 46 26.68 73.56 83.41
C PRO A 46 25.50 72.58 83.50
N PHE A 47 24.57 72.77 84.45
CA PHE A 47 23.48 71.85 84.73
C PHE A 47 22.37 71.84 83.67
N LEU A 48 22.16 72.96 82.98
CA LEU A 48 21.09 73.13 82.00
C LEU A 48 21.24 72.23 80.74
N PRO A 49 22.40 72.16 80.06
CA PRO A 49 22.60 71.24 78.94
C PRO A 49 22.59 69.77 79.39
N LEU A 50 23.09 69.48 80.60
CA LEU A 50 23.08 68.14 81.20
C LEU A 50 21.65 67.66 81.46
N CYS A 51 20.79 68.53 81.98
CA CYS A 51 19.36 68.25 82.15
C CYS A 51 18.64 68.06 80.81
N ALA A 52 19.00 68.80 79.76
CA ALA A 52 18.42 68.62 78.43
C ALA A 52 18.80 67.26 77.81
N VAL A 53 20.07 66.85 77.90
CA VAL A 53 20.54 65.55 77.39
C VAL A 53 19.95 64.40 78.21
N ALA A 54 20.00 64.48 79.54
CA ALA A 54 19.37 63.49 80.41
C ALA A 54 17.86 63.43 80.16
N GLY A 55 17.22 64.58 79.95
CA GLY A 55 15.81 64.67 79.63
C GLY A 55 15.44 64.03 78.30
N LEU A 56 16.30 64.15 77.28
CA LEU A 56 16.13 63.48 76.00
C LEU A 56 16.21 61.95 76.17
N VAL A 57 17.20 61.45 76.93
CA VAL A 57 17.35 60.01 77.21
C VAL A 57 16.17 59.45 78.00
N VAL A 58 15.68 60.18 79.00
CA VAL A 58 14.51 59.79 79.80
C VAL A 58 13.25 59.81 78.94
N SER A 59 13.07 60.83 78.10
CA SER A 59 11.94 60.92 77.16
C SER A 59 11.96 59.80 76.12
N TRP A 60 13.15 59.39 75.68
CA TRP A 60 13.33 58.24 74.78
C TRP A 60 12.91 56.92 75.45
N ARG A 61 13.37 56.69 76.69
CA ARG A 61 13.16 55.41 77.39
C ARG A 61 11.73 55.26 77.93
N PHE A 62 11.17 56.33 78.47
CA PHE A 62 9.89 56.33 79.20
C PHE A 62 8.76 57.04 78.44
N ARG A 63 8.99 57.47 77.19
CA ARG A 63 7.98 58.06 76.30
C ARG A 63 7.29 59.28 76.92
N LEU A 64 5.96 59.31 76.89
CA LEU A 64 5.13 60.43 77.36
C LEU A 64 5.27 60.69 78.86
N SER A 65 5.43 59.64 79.68
CA SER A 65 5.67 59.81 81.12
C SER A 65 7.07 60.35 81.39
N GLY A 66 8.08 59.91 80.62
CA GLY A 66 9.43 60.48 80.65
C GLY A 66 9.45 61.95 80.23
N PHE A 67 8.79 62.28 79.12
CA PHE A 67 8.67 63.65 78.62
C PHE A 67 8.00 64.57 79.65
N ALA A 68 6.86 64.17 80.22
CA ALA A 68 6.17 64.94 81.25
C ALA A 68 7.04 65.16 82.50
N LEU A 69 7.81 64.15 82.92
CA LEU A 69 8.72 64.24 84.06
C LEU A 69 9.87 65.22 83.78
N THR A 70 10.41 65.22 82.57
CA THR A 70 11.49 66.14 82.17
C THR A 70 11.01 67.58 82.02
N LEU A 71 9.78 67.78 81.52
CA LEU A 71 9.12 69.08 81.47
C LEU A 71 8.88 69.63 82.88
N MET A 72 8.34 68.81 83.79
CA MET A 72 8.16 69.18 85.20
C MET A 72 9.49 69.49 85.88
N GLY A 73 10.54 68.70 85.61
CA GLY A 73 11.89 68.95 86.12
C GLY A 73 12.49 70.27 85.62
N LEU A 74 12.30 70.60 84.34
CA LEU A 74 12.73 71.87 83.76
C LEU A 74 11.94 73.06 84.35
N VAL A 75 10.62 72.94 84.49
CA VAL A 75 9.78 73.98 85.10
C VAL A 75 10.19 74.21 86.55
N LEU A 76 10.43 73.15 87.32
CA LEU A 76 10.90 73.24 88.71
C LEU A 76 12.29 73.89 88.78
N TYR A 77 13.21 73.52 87.89
CA TYR A 77 14.53 74.12 87.78
C TYR A 77 14.44 75.63 87.51
N PHE A 78 13.58 76.05 86.56
CA PHE A 78 13.35 77.47 86.28
C PHE A 78 12.70 78.21 87.45
N ALA A 79 11.72 77.60 88.13
CA ALA A 79 11.10 78.17 89.32
C ALA A 79 12.10 78.38 90.46
N LEU A 80 13.00 77.41 90.70
CA LEU A 80 14.06 77.53 91.70
C LEU A 80 15.09 78.61 91.32
N THR A 81 15.52 78.65 90.06
CA THR A 81 16.45 79.70 89.60
C THR A 81 15.82 81.11 89.61
N TYR A 82 14.50 81.23 89.47
CA TYR A 82 13.79 82.51 89.66
C TYR A 82 13.77 82.95 91.12
N LEU A 83 13.48 82.03 92.05
CA LEU A 83 13.37 82.33 93.47
C LEU A 83 14.73 82.66 94.12
N PHE A 84 15.81 82.06 93.64
CA PHE A 84 17.14 82.16 94.27
C PHE A 84 18.22 82.88 93.41
N GLY A 85 17.90 83.31 92.18
CA GLY A 85 18.87 83.85 91.23
C GLY A 85 19.04 85.38 91.25
N HIS A 86 20.22 85.88 90.83
CA HIS A 86 20.45 87.30 90.53
C HIS A 86 19.58 87.78 89.36
N LYS A 87 18.92 88.92 89.54
CA LYS A 87 17.83 89.41 88.67
C LYS A 87 18.27 89.81 87.24
N ASP A 88 19.54 90.12 87.04
CA ASP A 88 20.00 90.79 85.79
C ASP A 88 20.15 89.87 84.57
N ILE A 89 20.15 88.54 84.73
CA ILE A 89 20.38 87.56 83.63
C ILE A 89 19.14 86.68 83.39
N PHE A 90 18.01 87.00 84.02
CA PHE A 90 16.86 86.10 84.13
C PHE A 90 16.12 85.86 82.80
N LEU A 91 15.85 86.92 82.03
CA LEU A 91 15.12 86.83 80.75
C LEU A 91 15.84 85.97 79.71
N TRP A 92 17.18 86.07 79.64
CA TRP A 92 17.99 85.27 78.72
C TRP A 92 17.97 83.78 79.06
N LYS A 93 18.01 83.43 80.36
CA LYS A 93 17.94 82.04 80.81
C LYS A 93 16.58 81.41 80.55
N ILE A 94 15.49 82.16 80.73
CA ILE A 94 14.14 81.70 80.34
C ILE A 94 14.06 81.47 78.84
N GLY A 95 14.63 82.37 78.02
CA GLY A 95 14.66 82.22 76.57
C GLY A 95 15.34 80.92 76.13
N TRP A 96 16.49 80.58 76.72
CA TRP A 96 17.17 79.30 76.46
C TRP A 96 16.36 78.10 76.95
N GLY A 97 15.73 78.21 78.12
CA GLY A 97 14.83 77.20 78.65
C GLY A 97 13.65 76.89 77.76
N LEU A 98 12.94 77.93 77.33
CA LEU A 98 11.79 77.81 76.45
C LEU A 98 12.19 77.23 75.10
N SER A 99 13.35 77.64 74.56
CA SER A 99 13.87 77.10 73.31
C SER A 99 14.25 75.62 73.43
N LEU A 100 14.83 75.18 74.56
CA LEU A 100 15.12 73.78 74.82
C LEU A 100 13.85 72.94 75.04
N VAL A 101 12.86 73.47 75.75
CA VAL A 101 11.55 72.82 75.89
C VAL A 101 10.89 72.66 74.53
N MET A 102 10.92 73.68 73.67
CA MET A 102 10.40 73.61 72.31
C MET A 102 11.21 72.64 71.43
N GLY A 103 12.54 72.59 71.59
CA GLY A 103 13.37 71.59 70.92
C GLY A 103 13.00 70.15 71.33
N LEU A 104 12.77 69.93 72.64
CA LEU A 104 12.37 68.64 73.21
C LEU A 104 10.98 68.22 72.75
N THR A 105 10.00 69.14 72.74
CA THR A 105 8.64 68.84 72.25
C THR A 105 8.66 68.43 70.78
N ILE A 106 9.35 69.20 69.93
CA ILE A 106 9.48 68.89 68.48
C ILE A 106 10.17 67.54 68.27
N SER A 107 11.23 67.25 69.03
CA SER A 107 11.94 65.96 68.94
C SER A 107 11.08 64.78 69.39
N PHE A 108 10.25 64.97 70.42
CA PHE A 108 9.37 63.91 70.92
C PHE A 108 8.21 63.64 69.97
N LEU A 109 7.51 64.68 69.50
CA LEU A 109 6.40 64.54 68.54
C LEU A 109 6.87 63.87 67.23
N SER A 110 8.01 64.29 66.69
CA SER A 110 8.55 63.70 65.46
C SER A 110 8.90 62.21 65.60
N MET A 111 9.39 61.79 66.77
CA MET A 111 9.67 60.39 67.05
C MET A 111 8.39 59.54 67.11
N GLU A 112 7.31 60.06 67.68
CA GLU A 112 6.02 59.38 67.77
C GLU A 112 5.36 59.24 66.38
N GLU A 113 5.38 60.31 65.58
CA GLU A 113 4.91 60.28 64.19
C GLU A 113 5.69 59.28 63.33
N LEU A 114 7.02 59.25 63.45
CA LEU A 114 7.88 58.32 62.71
C LEU A 114 7.56 56.86 63.06
N LYS A 115 7.33 56.57 64.34
CA LYS A 115 6.98 55.21 64.77
C LYS A 115 5.62 54.77 64.21
N SER A 116 4.63 55.68 64.20
CA SER A 116 3.32 55.44 63.57
C SER A 116 3.47 55.20 62.07
N TYR A 117 4.32 55.97 61.39
CA TYR A 117 4.63 55.79 59.97
C TYR A 117 5.29 54.43 59.71
N TYR A 118 6.30 54.03 60.49
CA TYR A 118 6.93 52.71 60.36
C TYR A 118 5.93 51.57 60.58
N ALA A 119 5.01 51.70 61.54
CA ALA A 119 3.97 50.71 61.76
C ALA A 119 3.05 50.58 60.54
N LYS A 120 2.60 51.70 59.96
CA LYS A 120 1.78 51.72 58.74
C LYS A 120 2.51 51.14 57.53
N VAL A 121 3.78 51.49 57.35
CA VAL A 121 4.61 50.95 56.25
C VAL A 121 4.84 49.46 56.43
N LYS A 122 5.09 48.99 57.66
CA LYS A 122 5.24 47.56 57.95
C LYS A 122 3.95 46.80 57.67
N GLU A 123 2.81 47.30 58.13
CA GLU A 123 1.50 46.70 57.87
C GLU A 123 1.17 46.68 56.36
N GLY A 124 1.47 47.77 55.63
CA GLY A 124 1.30 47.83 54.18
C GLY A 124 2.17 46.82 53.43
N LYS A 125 3.43 46.65 53.86
CA LYS A 125 4.33 45.63 53.31
C LYS A 125 3.85 44.21 53.61
N GLU A 126 3.40 43.93 54.83
CA GLU A 126 2.87 42.61 55.19
C GLU A 126 1.60 42.27 54.40
N LYS A 127 0.70 43.24 54.21
CA LYS A 127 -0.48 43.07 53.34
C LYS A 127 -0.09 42.80 51.89
N ALA A 128 0.79 43.61 51.31
CA ALA A 128 1.27 43.41 49.95
C ALA A 128 1.98 42.06 49.77
N LEU A 129 2.76 41.61 50.76
CA LEU A 129 3.38 40.28 50.74
C LEU A 129 2.34 39.15 50.80
N SER A 130 1.30 39.30 51.63
CA SER A 130 0.22 38.30 51.71
C SER A 130 -0.59 38.23 50.41
N GLU A 131 -0.91 39.36 49.78
CA GLU A 131 -1.57 39.43 48.48
C GLU A 131 -0.70 38.83 47.37
N LEU A 132 0.62 39.10 47.41
CA LEU A 132 1.57 38.50 46.48
C LEU A 132 1.65 36.97 46.66
N GLN A 133 1.61 36.48 47.91
CA GLN A 133 1.64 35.04 48.18
C GLN A 133 0.35 34.34 47.70
N ILE A 134 -0.82 34.97 47.91
CA ILE A 134 -2.10 34.44 47.40
C ILE A 134 -2.10 34.44 45.88
N SER A 135 -1.63 35.52 45.24
CA SER A 135 -1.57 35.59 43.78
C SER A 135 -0.58 34.58 43.20
N LEU A 136 0.57 34.37 43.84
CA LEU A 136 1.54 33.32 43.47
C LEU A 136 0.92 31.93 43.54
N HIS A 137 0.26 31.57 44.65
CA HIS A 137 -0.40 30.27 44.75
C HIS A 137 -1.52 30.09 43.71
N SER A 138 -2.31 31.13 43.46
CA SER A 138 -3.35 31.07 42.42
C SER A 138 -2.75 30.91 41.01
N PHE A 139 -1.56 31.48 40.78
CA PHE A 139 -0.84 31.33 39.51
C PHE A 139 -0.27 29.91 39.39
N GLU A 140 0.36 29.38 40.44
CA GLU A 140 0.86 28.01 40.49
C GLU A 140 -0.26 26.98 40.24
N GLU A 141 -1.43 27.17 40.85
CA GLU A 141 -2.59 26.30 40.65
C GLU A 141 -3.08 26.35 39.21
N LYS A 142 -3.22 27.55 38.62
CA LYS A 142 -3.59 27.73 37.21
C LYS A 142 -2.59 27.06 36.27
N THR A 143 -1.30 27.31 36.46
CA THR A 143 -0.24 26.69 35.65
C THR A 143 -0.25 25.17 35.80
N ALA A 144 -0.52 24.64 37.00
CA ALA A 144 -0.65 23.20 37.20
C ALA A 144 -1.86 22.62 36.48
N THR A 145 -3.00 23.33 36.46
CA THR A 145 -4.18 22.90 35.71
C THR A 145 -3.96 22.95 34.20
N GLU A 146 -3.37 24.04 33.68
CA GLU A 146 -3.03 24.17 32.25
C GLU A 146 -2.02 23.12 31.80
N LYS A 147 -1.05 22.80 32.65
CA LYS A 147 -0.10 21.72 32.36
C LYS A 147 -0.80 20.37 32.26
N ARG A 148 -1.74 20.07 33.18
CA ARG A 148 -2.52 18.83 33.14
C ARG A 148 -3.41 18.73 31.90
N THR A 149 -4.04 19.84 31.48
CA THR A 149 -4.85 19.84 30.26
C THR A 149 -3.99 19.65 29.02
N LEU A 150 -2.81 20.30 28.95
CA LEU A 150 -1.87 20.11 27.84
C LEU A 150 -1.31 18.68 27.81
N ASP A 151 -0.98 18.10 28.95
CA ASP A 151 -0.51 16.72 29.03
C ASP A 151 -1.60 15.73 28.55
N GLN A 152 -2.86 15.98 28.89
CA GLN A 152 -4.01 15.22 28.38
C GLN A 152 -4.17 15.37 26.85
N GLU A 153 -4.10 16.60 26.32
CA GLU A 153 -4.17 16.85 24.87
C GLU A 153 -3.02 16.18 24.10
N ILE A 154 -1.81 16.17 24.67
CA ILE A 154 -0.67 15.46 24.09
C ILE A 154 -0.91 13.95 24.07
N GLU A 155 -1.52 13.40 25.11
CA GLU A 155 -1.85 11.96 25.18
C GLU A 155 -2.92 11.59 24.14
N THR A 156 -4.00 12.37 24.04
CA THR A 156 -5.05 12.14 23.01
C THR A 156 -4.49 12.26 21.60
N LEU A 157 -3.65 13.26 21.33
CA LEU A 157 -3.01 13.42 20.00
C LEU A 157 -2.05 12.28 19.68
N LYS A 158 -1.37 11.69 20.68
CA LYS A 158 -0.53 10.51 20.48
C LYS A 158 -1.36 9.28 20.14
N GLU A 159 -2.49 9.08 20.82
CA GLU A 159 -3.43 7.99 20.54
C GLU A 159 -4.02 8.12 19.13
N GLU A 160 -4.50 9.31 18.75
CA GLU A 160 -4.99 9.61 17.40
C GLU A 160 -3.91 9.36 16.34
N LEU A 161 -2.67 9.78 16.60
CA LEU A 161 -1.56 9.55 15.67
C LEU A 161 -1.19 8.08 15.55
N SER A 162 -1.28 7.29 16.63
CA SER A 162 -1.11 5.84 16.54
C SER A 162 -2.23 5.17 15.75
N SER A 163 -3.49 5.54 16.01
CA SER A 163 -4.65 5.02 15.26
C SER A 163 -4.54 5.34 13.77
N ALA A 164 -4.19 6.58 13.43
CA ALA A 164 -4.00 7.00 12.04
C ALA A 164 -2.86 6.24 11.35
N ARG A 165 -1.80 5.89 12.07
CA ARG A 165 -0.71 5.05 11.52
C ARG A 165 -1.18 3.63 11.23
N GLU A 166 -1.94 3.03 12.14
CA GLU A 166 -2.52 1.69 11.95
C GLU A 166 -3.50 1.68 10.75
N GLU A 167 -4.33 2.72 10.61
CA GLU A 167 -5.21 2.89 9.45
C GLU A 167 -4.43 3.02 8.13
N VAL A 168 -3.36 3.82 8.12
CA VAL A 168 -2.49 3.97 6.94
C VAL A 168 -1.82 2.65 6.58
N GLU A 169 -1.34 1.89 7.55
CA GLU A 169 -0.75 0.57 7.32
C GLU A 169 -1.79 -0.42 6.76
N ALA A 170 -3.01 -0.41 7.29
CA ALA A 170 -4.11 -1.21 6.77
C ALA A 170 -4.47 -0.83 5.33
N LEU A 171 -4.50 0.47 5.00
CA LEU A 171 -4.73 0.95 3.64
C LEU A 171 -3.60 0.57 2.68
N LEU A 172 -2.34 0.65 3.10
CA LEU A 172 -1.20 0.21 2.30
C LEU A 172 -1.28 -1.29 2.00
N ASN A 173 -1.62 -2.12 2.99
CA ASN A 173 -1.83 -3.55 2.81
C ASN A 173 -2.98 -3.83 1.82
N LEU A 174 -4.07 -3.06 1.89
CA LEU A 174 -5.20 -3.19 0.96
C LEU A 174 -4.82 -2.78 -0.46
N VAL A 175 -4.04 -1.71 -0.63
CA VAL A 175 -3.52 -1.28 -1.93
C VAL A 175 -2.58 -2.33 -2.52
N GLU A 176 -1.71 -2.94 -1.71
CA GLU A 176 -0.84 -4.02 -2.17
C GLU A 176 -1.63 -5.27 -2.58
N ALA A 177 -2.63 -5.66 -1.78
CA ALA A 177 -3.53 -6.75 -2.13
C ALA A 177 -4.31 -6.48 -3.43
N SER A 178 -4.83 -5.26 -3.60
CA SER A 178 -5.53 -4.81 -4.81
C SER A 178 -4.61 -4.82 -6.03
N ARG A 179 -3.34 -4.42 -5.87
CA ARG A 179 -2.33 -4.48 -6.94
C ARG A 179 -2.04 -5.93 -7.35
N ILE A 180 -1.86 -6.83 -6.39
CA ILE A 180 -1.62 -8.26 -6.66
C ILE A 180 -2.82 -8.87 -7.39
N GLU A 181 -4.04 -8.55 -6.96
CA GLU A 181 -5.26 -9.01 -7.62
C GLU A 181 -5.38 -8.45 -9.05
N SER A 182 -5.09 -7.17 -9.24
CA SER A 182 -5.08 -6.52 -10.55
C SER A 182 -4.07 -7.20 -11.49
N ASP A 183 -2.83 -7.42 -11.03
CA ASP A 183 -1.80 -8.12 -11.83
C ASP A 183 -2.22 -9.54 -12.19
N LYS A 184 -2.92 -10.24 -11.28
CA LYS A 184 -3.47 -11.58 -11.55
C LYS A 184 -4.56 -11.52 -12.62
N VAL A 185 -5.47 -10.56 -12.54
CA VAL A 185 -6.53 -10.34 -13.54
C VAL A 185 -5.94 -9.98 -14.90
N TYR A 186 -4.92 -9.12 -14.95
CA TYR A 186 -4.21 -8.80 -16.20
C TYR A 186 -3.59 -10.04 -16.83
N LYS A 187 -2.88 -10.88 -16.06
CA LYS A 187 -2.32 -12.15 -16.57
C LYS A 187 -3.40 -13.11 -17.08
N GLN A 188 -4.53 -13.20 -16.38
CA GLN A 188 -5.66 -14.02 -16.83
C GLN A 188 -6.27 -13.48 -18.13
N ASN A 189 -6.42 -12.16 -18.25
CA ASN A 189 -6.92 -11.53 -19.46
C ASN A 189 -5.95 -11.71 -20.64
N ASP A 190 -4.65 -11.54 -20.42
CA ASP A 190 -3.62 -11.80 -21.44
C ASP A 190 -3.65 -13.26 -21.92
N HIS A 191 -3.87 -14.21 -21.00
CA HIS A 191 -4.02 -15.62 -21.35
C HIS A 191 -5.29 -15.88 -22.19
N LEU A 192 -6.45 -15.36 -21.75
CA LEU A 192 -7.72 -15.51 -22.47
C LEU A 192 -7.71 -14.84 -23.84
N THR A 193 -7.07 -13.67 -23.96
CA THR A 193 -6.91 -13.00 -25.26
C THR A 193 -6.00 -13.80 -26.19
N HIS A 194 -4.93 -14.42 -25.68
CA HIS A 194 -4.09 -15.32 -26.46
C HIS A 194 -4.87 -16.56 -26.94
N GLU A 195 -5.61 -17.21 -26.04
CA GLU A 195 -6.47 -18.36 -26.37
C GLU A 195 -7.53 -18.00 -27.42
N SER A 196 -8.18 -16.84 -27.26
CA SER A 196 -9.15 -16.32 -28.22
C SER A 196 -8.53 -16.09 -29.61
N LEU A 197 -7.33 -15.51 -29.67
CA LEU A 197 -6.59 -15.33 -30.92
C LEU A 197 -6.20 -16.66 -31.56
N GLN A 198 -5.81 -17.65 -30.77
CA GLN A 198 -5.50 -18.99 -31.28
C GLN A 198 -6.74 -19.65 -31.86
N MET A 199 -7.86 -19.65 -31.13
CA MET A 199 -9.14 -20.18 -31.60
C MET A 199 -9.63 -19.47 -32.86
N HIS A 200 -9.40 -18.15 -32.97
CA HIS A 200 -9.73 -17.40 -34.17
C HIS A 200 -8.91 -17.87 -35.38
N ARG A 201 -7.60 -18.07 -35.21
CA ARG A 201 -6.74 -18.62 -36.27
C ARG A 201 -7.16 -20.04 -36.66
N GLU A 202 -7.47 -20.89 -35.70
CA GLU A 202 -7.97 -22.24 -35.96
C GLU A 202 -9.28 -22.21 -36.78
N LEU A 203 -10.22 -21.34 -36.41
CA LEU A 203 -11.46 -21.12 -37.17
C LEU A 203 -11.20 -20.63 -38.60
N GLU A 204 -10.24 -19.72 -38.81
CA GLU A 204 -9.86 -19.26 -40.14
C GLU A 204 -9.28 -20.40 -40.99
N THR A 205 -8.40 -21.24 -40.41
CA THR A 205 -7.84 -22.40 -41.11
C THR A 205 -8.93 -23.42 -41.47
N LEU A 206 -9.85 -23.71 -40.54
CA LEU A 206 -11.00 -24.59 -40.78
C LEU A 206 -11.89 -24.03 -41.90
N LYS A 207 -12.12 -22.72 -41.94
CA LYS A 207 -12.89 -22.06 -43.00
C LYS A 207 -12.22 -22.19 -44.37
N LEU A 208 -10.88 -22.08 -44.43
CA LEU A 208 -10.12 -22.30 -45.65
C LEU A 208 -10.21 -23.76 -46.11
N ASN A 209 -9.99 -24.72 -45.20
CA ASN A 209 -10.11 -26.15 -45.50
C ASN A 209 -11.53 -26.52 -45.96
N LEU A 210 -12.56 -25.96 -45.34
CA LEU A 210 -13.95 -26.17 -45.74
C LEU A 210 -14.19 -25.64 -47.15
N LYS A 211 -13.65 -24.46 -47.49
CA LYS A 211 -13.76 -23.90 -48.84
C LYS A 211 -13.03 -24.77 -49.88
N GLU A 212 -11.85 -25.28 -49.54
CA GLU A 212 -11.11 -26.23 -50.38
C GLU A 212 -11.93 -27.50 -50.60
N HIS A 213 -12.45 -28.12 -49.53
CA HIS A 213 -13.29 -29.31 -49.64
C HIS A 213 -14.55 -29.09 -50.47
N LEU A 214 -15.24 -27.95 -50.30
CA LEU A 214 -16.39 -27.60 -51.15
C LEU A 214 -15.98 -27.50 -52.63
N SER A 215 -14.82 -26.93 -52.94
CA SER A 215 -14.34 -26.85 -54.32
C SER A 215 -13.97 -28.22 -54.91
N THR A 216 -13.39 -29.11 -54.10
CA THR A 216 -13.11 -30.49 -54.53
C THR A 216 -14.40 -31.26 -54.74
N LEU A 217 -15.41 -31.05 -53.90
CA LEU A 217 -16.70 -31.71 -54.00
C LEU A 217 -17.47 -31.25 -55.23
N SER A 218 -17.47 -29.94 -55.53
CA SER A 218 -18.04 -29.44 -56.79
C SER A 218 -17.32 -30.00 -58.01
N GLY A 219 -15.98 -30.14 -57.97
CA GLY A 219 -15.21 -30.78 -59.04
C GLY A 219 -15.61 -32.24 -59.26
N ILE A 220 -15.76 -33.02 -58.18
CA ILE A 220 -16.21 -34.42 -58.25
C ILE A 220 -17.65 -34.50 -58.76
N GLU A 221 -18.54 -33.58 -58.36
CA GLU A 221 -19.91 -33.53 -58.88
C GLU A 221 -19.94 -33.26 -60.39
N GLU A 222 -19.12 -32.33 -60.89
CA GLU A 222 -18.95 -32.08 -62.32
C GLU A 222 -18.42 -33.32 -63.06
N GLU A 223 -17.36 -33.95 -62.55
CA GLU A 223 -16.82 -35.19 -63.11
C GLU A 223 -17.87 -36.32 -63.13
N HIS A 224 -18.64 -36.46 -62.06
CA HIS A 224 -19.72 -37.44 -61.97
C HIS A 224 -20.82 -37.15 -62.99
N GLN A 225 -21.19 -35.89 -63.21
CA GLN A 225 -22.16 -35.51 -64.24
C GLN A 225 -21.64 -35.87 -65.64
N ILE A 226 -20.38 -35.58 -65.93
CA ILE A 226 -19.73 -35.94 -67.20
C ILE A 226 -19.73 -37.47 -67.39
N LEU A 227 -19.29 -38.23 -66.38
CA LEU A 227 -19.29 -39.70 -66.39
C LEU A 227 -20.70 -40.27 -66.58
N THR A 228 -21.70 -39.67 -65.95
CA THR A 228 -23.11 -40.07 -66.11
C THR A 228 -23.60 -39.84 -67.54
N GLN A 229 -23.24 -38.71 -68.17
CA GLN A 229 -23.54 -38.44 -69.57
C GLN A 229 -22.84 -39.44 -70.51
N VAL A 230 -21.53 -39.68 -70.31
CA VAL A 230 -20.76 -40.66 -71.08
C VAL A 230 -21.34 -42.07 -70.93
N SER A 231 -21.75 -42.46 -69.71
CA SER A 231 -22.41 -43.73 -69.45
C SER A 231 -23.74 -43.85 -70.19
N LYS A 232 -24.57 -42.79 -70.17
CA LYS A 232 -25.82 -42.74 -70.96
C LYS A 232 -25.55 -42.90 -72.46
N GLU A 233 -24.51 -42.25 -72.99
CA GLU A 233 -24.12 -42.42 -74.39
C GLU A 233 -23.63 -43.83 -74.71
N ARG A 234 -22.81 -44.42 -73.84
CA ARG A 234 -22.36 -45.82 -73.98
C ARG A 234 -23.53 -46.80 -73.95
N LEU A 235 -24.50 -46.58 -73.05
CA LEU A 235 -25.74 -47.37 -73.00
C LEU A 235 -26.55 -47.25 -74.29
N LYS A 236 -26.67 -46.04 -74.86
CA LYS A 236 -27.31 -45.84 -76.17
C LYS A 236 -26.57 -46.62 -77.27
N LYS A 237 -25.24 -46.51 -77.35
CA LYS A 237 -24.41 -47.27 -78.31
C LYS A 237 -24.56 -48.78 -78.14
N LEU A 238 -24.54 -49.27 -76.91
CA LEU A 238 -24.75 -50.69 -76.61
C LEU A 238 -26.15 -51.17 -77.03
N ASN A 239 -27.17 -50.33 -76.87
CA ASN A 239 -28.52 -50.66 -77.32
C ASN A 239 -28.61 -50.73 -78.86
N ILE A 240 -27.95 -49.80 -79.57
CA ILE A 240 -27.84 -49.85 -81.04
C ILE A 240 -27.17 -51.16 -81.47
N TYR A 241 -26.01 -51.51 -80.90
CA TYR A 241 -25.33 -52.77 -81.20
C TYR A 241 -26.17 -54.00 -80.87
N ARG A 242 -26.95 -53.99 -79.78
CA ARG A 242 -27.88 -55.09 -79.47
C ARG A 242 -28.95 -55.24 -80.54
N VAL A 243 -29.52 -54.14 -81.02
CA VAL A 243 -30.52 -54.15 -82.10
C VAL A 243 -29.89 -54.64 -83.40
N GLU A 244 -28.72 -54.11 -83.79
CA GLU A 244 -27.98 -54.55 -84.97
C GLU A 244 -27.61 -56.04 -84.91
N LEU A 245 -27.15 -56.52 -83.75
CA LEU A 245 -26.81 -57.93 -83.56
C LEU A 245 -28.05 -58.81 -83.60
N TYR A 246 -29.18 -58.35 -83.05
CA TYR A 246 -30.46 -59.05 -83.17
C TYR A 246 -30.94 -59.12 -84.63
N GLN A 247 -30.83 -58.02 -85.38
CA GLN A 247 -31.13 -57.98 -86.82
C GLN A 247 -30.19 -58.89 -87.62
N SER A 248 -28.88 -58.86 -87.34
CA SER A 248 -27.89 -59.75 -87.93
C SER A 248 -28.19 -61.21 -87.60
N ARG A 249 -28.64 -61.51 -86.38
CA ARG A 249 -29.05 -62.86 -85.96
C ARG A 249 -30.32 -63.30 -86.69
N LEU A 250 -31.32 -62.43 -86.86
CA LEU A 250 -32.50 -62.69 -87.68
C LEU A 250 -32.15 -62.97 -89.15
N LEU A 251 -31.24 -62.18 -89.72
CA LEU A 251 -30.72 -62.40 -91.06
C LEU A 251 -29.96 -63.73 -91.14
N ASN A 252 -29.08 -64.01 -90.18
CA ASN A 252 -28.36 -65.28 -90.12
C ASN A 252 -29.30 -66.47 -89.89
N ASP A 253 -30.34 -66.35 -89.08
CA ASP A 253 -31.36 -67.38 -88.90
C ASP A 253 -32.16 -67.57 -90.19
N SER A 254 -32.42 -66.49 -90.94
CA SER A 254 -33.05 -66.58 -92.27
C SER A 254 -32.12 -67.26 -93.29
N TYR A 255 -30.83 -66.92 -93.29
CA TYR A 255 -29.79 -67.56 -94.11
C TYR A 255 -29.57 -69.01 -93.68
N GLN A 256 -29.62 -69.31 -92.38
CA GLN A 256 -29.54 -70.66 -91.85
C GLN A 256 -30.77 -71.47 -92.21
N LYS A 257 -31.97 -70.89 -92.22
CA LYS A 257 -33.18 -71.54 -92.76
C LYS A 257 -33.06 -71.79 -94.25
N GLN A 258 -32.48 -70.86 -95.02
CA GLN A 258 -32.17 -71.09 -96.44
C GLN A 258 -31.10 -72.17 -96.62
N LEU A 259 -30.04 -72.16 -95.81
CA LEU A 259 -29.00 -73.19 -95.77
C LEU A 259 -29.52 -74.52 -95.24
N GLN A 260 -30.53 -74.53 -94.37
CA GLN A 260 -31.22 -75.72 -93.88
C GLN A 260 -32.13 -76.27 -94.97
N ARG A 261 -32.85 -75.43 -95.72
CA ARG A 261 -33.57 -75.86 -96.95
C ARG A 261 -32.60 -76.39 -98.01
N ALA A 262 -31.44 -75.73 -98.19
CA ALA A 262 -30.38 -76.21 -99.06
C ALA A 262 -29.73 -77.49 -98.51
N ARG A 263 -29.56 -77.61 -97.19
CA ARG A 263 -29.09 -78.84 -96.55
C ARG A 263 -30.12 -79.94 -96.59
N GLU A 264 -31.42 -79.67 -96.53
CA GLU A 264 -32.50 -80.64 -96.75
C GLU A 264 -32.46 -81.15 -98.20
N TYR A 265 -32.12 -80.27 -99.15
CA TYR A 265 -31.79 -80.65 -100.52
C TYR A 265 -30.53 -81.54 -100.60
N PHE A 266 -29.45 -81.20 -99.87
CA PHE A 266 -28.20 -81.98 -99.86
C PHE A 266 -28.21 -83.22 -98.93
N LEU A 267 -29.11 -83.32 -97.95
CA LEU A 267 -29.28 -84.45 -97.02
C LEU A 267 -30.11 -85.59 -97.61
N SER A 268 -30.67 -85.40 -98.82
CA SER A 268 -31.09 -86.50 -99.70
C SER A 268 -29.91 -87.33 -100.22
N GLN A 269 -28.66 -86.90 -99.99
CA GLN A 269 -27.46 -87.69 -100.21
C GLN A 269 -26.52 -87.70 -98.98
N LYS A 270 -26.52 -88.87 -98.32
CA LYS A 270 -25.48 -89.45 -97.45
C LYS A 270 -25.34 -89.00 -95.98
N LYS A 271 -25.25 -90.06 -95.17
CA LYS A 271 -24.96 -90.20 -93.73
C LYS A 271 -23.53 -89.80 -93.34
N LYS A 272 -23.34 -89.16 -92.17
CA LYS A 272 -22.76 -89.69 -90.89
C LYS A 272 -22.15 -88.58 -90.01
N LYS A 273 -22.46 -88.67 -88.70
CA LYS A 273 -21.93 -87.99 -87.48
C LYS A 273 -20.42 -88.30 -87.23
N PRO A 274 -19.72 -87.85 -86.13
CA PRO A 274 -20.00 -86.84 -85.08
C PRO A 274 -18.75 -86.01 -84.57
N THR A 275 -18.97 -85.19 -83.51
CA THR A 275 -18.02 -84.76 -82.42
C THR A 275 -16.85 -83.81 -82.78
N ALA A 276 -16.27 -82.94 -81.95
CA ALA A 276 -16.23 -82.73 -80.49
C ALA A 276 -15.75 -81.29 -80.13
N ALA A 277 -15.86 -80.94 -78.84
CA ALA A 277 -15.44 -79.68 -78.21
C ALA A 277 -13.91 -79.55 -77.95
N PRO A 278 -13.37 -78.34 -77.73
CA PRO A 278 -12.02 -78.09 -77.18
C PRO A 278 -12.01 -77.57 -75.71
N PRO A 279 -10.83 -77.50 -75.06
CA PRO A 279 -10.60 -77.71 -73.61
C PRO A 279 -10.34 -76.43 -72.77
N PRO A 280 -10.26 -76.54 -71.42
CA PRO A 280 -9.81 -75.47 -70.52
C PRO A 280 -8.28 -75.33 -70.42
N SER A 281 -7.85 -74.10 -70.12
CA SER A 281 -6.48 -73.60 -70.15
C SER A 281 -5.72 -73.77 -68.83
N SER A 282 -4.42 -74.05 -68.97
CA SER A 282 -3.40 -74.08 -67.93
C SER A 282 -2.97 -72.67 -67.50
N SER A 283 -3.32 -72.23 -66.28
CA SER A 283 -2.82 -70.95 -65.73
C SER A 283 -2.46 -70.98 -64.23
N GLN A 284 -2.57 -72.11 -63.53
CA GLN A 284 -2.38 -72.14 -62.07
C GLN A 284 -0.91 -72.07 -61.59
N ASN A 285 0.09 -72.42 -62.42
CA ASN A 285 1.51 -72.33 -62.01
C ASN A 285 2.12 -70.92 -62.11
N ARG A 286 1.57 -70.03 -62.94
CA ARG A 286 2.05 -68.63 -63.04
C ARG A 286 1.57 -67.76 -61.89
N VAL A 287 0.36 -68.01 -61.39
CA VAL A 287 -0.24 -67.28 -60.26
C VAL A 287 0.51 -67.56 -58.94
N LEU A 288 1.04 -68.78 -58.77
CA LEU A 288 1.80 -69.16 -57.59
C LEU A 288 3.18 -68.48 -57.50
N GLN A 289 3.87 -68.32 -58.64
CA GLN A 289 5.15 -67.62 -58.68
C GLN A 289 5.01 -66.11 -58.43
N THR A 290 3.93 -65.48 -58.89
CA THR A 290 3.65 -64.06 -58.58
C THR A 290 3.34 -63.86 -57.11
N LEU A 291 2.52 -64.72 -56.49
CA LEU A 291 2.17 -64.63 -55.07
C LEU A 291 3.36 -64.92 -54.13
N GLU A 292 4.26 -65.85 -54.48
CA GLU A 292 5.49 -66.08 -53.69
C GLU A 292 6.48 -64.91 -53.79
N LYS A 293 6.54 -64.24 -54.95
CA LYS A 293 7.35 -63.01 -55.12
C LYS A 293 6.75 -61.84 -54.33
N ASP A 294 5.43 -61.70 -54.34
CA ASP A 294 4.71 -60.65 -53.60
C ASP A 294 4.77 -60.88 -52.09
N LYS A 295 4.76 -62.13 -51.62
CA LYS A 295 5.09 -62.46 -50.22
C LYS A 295 6.49 -61.97 -49.83
N GLY A 296 7.47 -62.13 -50.73
CA GLY A 296 8.85 -61.70 -50.52
C GLY A 296 9.01 -60.18 -50.43
N THR A 297 8.28 -59.41 -51.25
CA THR A 297 8.30 -57.94 -51.22
C THR A 297 7.57 -57.39 -50.00
N ILE A 298 6.41 -57.95 -49.65
CA ILE A 298 5.63 -57.52 -48.49
C ILE A 298 6.30 -57.88 -47.17
N LYS A 299 6.98 -59.03 -47.08
CA LYS A 299 7.80 -59.37 -45.91
C LYS A 299 8.95 -58.37 -45.70
N LYS A 300 9.65 -57.98 -46.78
CA LYS A 300 10.70 -56.94 -46.70
C LYS A 300 10.14 -55.57 -46.30
N ALA A 301 8.95 -55.22 -46.77
CA ALA A 301 8.27 -53.99 -46.36
C ALA A 301 7.86 -54.03 -44.89
N TYR A 302 7.35 -55.18 -44.40
CA TYR A 302 7.02 -55.40 -42.99
C TYR A 302 8.24 -55.25 -42.08
N ASP A 303 9.34 -55.92 -42.43
CA ASP A 303 10.58 -55.86 -41.64
C ASP A 303 11.13 -54.42 -41.57
N LYS A 304 11.07 -53.67 -42.68
CA LYS A 304 11.48 -52.26 -42.72
C LYS A 304 10.59 -51.36 -41.87
N ILE A 305 9.26 -51.55 -41.91
CA ILE A 305 8.31 -50.78 -41.09
C ILE A 305 8.48 -51.14 -39.60
N LEU A 306 8.84 -52.39 -39.30
CA LEU A 306 9.12 -52.85 -37.94
C LEU A 306 10.37 -52.18 -37.36
N ASP A 307 11.44 -52.07 -38.14
CA ASP A 307 12.64 -51.32 -37.74
C ASP A 307 12.34 -49.83 -37.52
N GLU A 308 11.62 -49.19 -38.44
CA GLU A 308 11.18 -47.79 -38.30
C GLU A 308 10.26 -47.57 -37.09
N TYR A 309 9.40 -48.54 -36.77
CA TYR A 309 8.58 -48.48 -35.56
C TYR A 309 9.41 -48.56 -34.28
N GLN A 310 10.43 -49.43 -34.25
CA GLN A 310 11.30 -49.57 -33.08
C GLN A 310 12.17 -48.33 -32.84
N THR A 311 12.66 -47.68 -33.90
CA THR A 311 13.47 -46.45 -33.77
C THR A 311 12.64 -45.28 -33.23
N VAL A 312 11.44 -45.06 -33.78
CA VAL A 312 10.54 -43.99 -33.33
C VAL A 312 10.02 -44.26 -31.91
N LYS A 313 9.77 -45.52 -31.54
CA LYS A 313 9.38 -45.90 -30.18
C LYS A 313 10.49 -45.60 -29.16
N LYS A 314 11.75 -45.91 -29.48
CA LYS A 314 12.90 -45.57 -28.61
C LYS A 314 13.03 -44.04 -28.45
N ALA A 315 12.90 -43.29 -29.53
CA ALA A 315 12.93 -41.82 -29.48
C ALA A 315 11.79 -41.23 -28.60
N LEU A 316 10.60 -41.84 -28.63
CA LEU A 316 9.49 -41.46 -27.74
C LEU A 316 9.77 -41.79 -26.27
N GLU A 317 10.33 -42.96 -25.97
CA GLU A 317 10.72 -43.34 -24.60
C GLU A 317 11.80 -42.40 -24.04
N GLU A 318 12.76 -41.98 -24.87
CA GLU A 318 13.77 -40.99 -24.51
C GLU A 318 13.18 -39.58 -24.34
N GLY A 319 12.31 -39.14 -25.25
CA GLY A 319 11.64 -37.83 -25.17
C GLY A 319 10.72 -37.72 -23.95
N THR A 320 9.95 -38.75 -23.65
CA THR A 320 9.08 -38.80 -22.45
C THR A 320 9.89 -38.83 -21.15
N ALA A 321 11.05 -39.50 -21.14
CA ALA A 321 11.96 -39.49 -19.99
C ALA A 321 12.62 -38.11 -19.77
N ARG A 322 12.91 -37.36 -20.83
CA ARG A 322 13.41 -35.97 -20.76
C ARG A 322 12.34 -35.01 -20.26
N LEU A 323 11.11 -35.12 -20.77
CA LEU A 323 9.98 -34.29 -20.34
C LEU A 323 9.63 -34.48 -18.85
N LYS A 324 9.79 -35.69 -18.30
CA LYS A 324 9.62 -35.94 -16.85
C LYS A 324 10.70 -35.30 -15.98
N LYS A 325 11.89 -35.03 -16.52
CA LYS A 325 13.01 -34.44 -15.79
C LYS A 325 13.04 -32.91 -15.90
N ALA A 326 12.59 -32.36 -17.01
CA ALA A 326 12.46 -30.93 -17.25
C ALA A 326 11.15 -30.66 -18.02
N PRO A 327 10.11 -30.10 -17.38
CA PRO A 327 8.88 -29.72 -18.07
C PRO A 327 9.16 -28.48 -18.92
N ASP A 328 9.14 -28.68 -20.23
CA ASP A 328 9.35 -27.65 -21.26
C ASP A 328 8.30 -27.85 -22.34
N ASP A 329 7.62 -26.76 -22.71
CA ASP A 329 6.52 -26.77 -23.69
C ASP A 329 6.98 -27.19 -25.09
N THR A 330 8.25 -26.93 -25.43
CA THR A 330 8.84 -27.35 -26.72
C THR A 330 9.04 -28.87 -26.78
N LEU A 331 9.49 -29.47 -25.68
CA LEU A 331 9.61 -30.92 -25.51
C LEU A 331 8.24 -31.60 -25.42
N ALA A 332 7.22 -30.94 -24.86
CA ALA A 332 5.86 -31.45 -24.82
C ALA A 332 5.27 -31.60 -26.23
N HIS A 333 5.48 -30.61 -27.11
CA HIS A 333 5.06 -30.67 -28.51
C HIS A 333 5.82 -31.77 -29.28
N GLU A 334 7.13 -31.92 -29.06
CA GLU A 334 7.93 -32.99 -29.69
C GLU A 334 7.51 -34.39 -29.23
N VAL A 335 7.18 -34.57 -27.94
CA VAL A 335 6.63 -35.84 -27.44
C VAL A 335 5.25 -36.12 -28.05
N GLN A 336 4.43 -35.10 -28.26
CA GLN A 336 3.12 -35.24 -28.89
C GLN A 336 3.23 -35.65 -30.38
N THR A 337 4.17 -35.07 -31.14
CA THR A 337 4.43 -35.45 -32.54
C THR A 337 5.04 -36.85 -32.64
N LEU A 338 5.92 -37.25 -31.72
CA LEU A 338 6.43 -38.62 -31.66
C LEU A 338 5.29 -39.61 -31.29
N THR A 339 4.35 -39.21 -30.44
CA THR A 339 3.20 -40.05 -30.06
C THR A 339 2.28 -40.32 -31.24
N THR A 340 2.01 -39.32 -32.08
CA THR A 340 1.21 -39.50 -33.30
C THR A 340 1.97 -40.36 -34.32
N ALA A 341 3.28 -40.14 -34.49
CA ALA A 341 4.13 -40.95 -35.38
C ALA A 341 4.17 -42.44 -34.97
N VAL A 342 4.25 -42.75 -33.67
CA VAL A 342 4.18 -44.13 -33.16
C VAL A 342 2.83 -44.77 -33.47
N LYS A 343 1.72 -44.03 -33.31
CA LYS A 343 0.37 -44.54 -33.63
C LYS A 343 0.22 -44.84 -35.12
N GLU A 344 0.68 -43.93 -35.99
CA GLU A 344 0.59 -44.09 -37.44
C GLU A 344 1.45 -45.28 -37.93
N LYS A 345 2.69 -45.40 -37.44
CA LYS A 345 3.58 -46.51 -37.79
C LYS A 345 3.05 -47.86 -37.28
N LYS A 346 2.43 -47.89 -36.10
CA LYS A 346 1.76 -49.09 -35.57
C LYS A 346 0.58 -49.51 -36.45
N GLN A 347 -0.22 -48.56 -36.93
CA GLN A 347 -1.34 -48.85 -37.82
C GLN A 347 -0.87 -49.40 -39.18
N LYS A 348 0.18 -48.82 -39.77
CA LYS A 348 0.82 -49.31 -41.00
C LYS A 348 1.42 -50.72 -40.83
N LEU A 349 1.98 -51.01 -39.66
CA LEU A 349 2.51 -52.34 -39.32
C LEU A 349 1.39 -53.40 -39.25
N GLU A 350 0.24 -53.08 -38.62
CA GLU A 350 -0.90 -54.01 -38.56
C GLU A 350 -1.56 -54.21 -39.93
N GLN A 351 -1.65 -53.16 -40.75
CA GLN A 351 -2.15 -53.28 -42.14
C GLN A 351 -1.26 -54.22 -42.97
N THR A 352 0.05 -53.99 -42.98
CA THR A 352 1.01 -54.85 -43.73
C THR A 352 1.07 -56.28 -43.18
N LYS A 353 0.89 -56.47 -41.87
CA LYS A 353 0.72 -57.81 -41.27
C LYS A 353 -0.54 -58.50 -41.78
N SER A 354 -1.67 -57.78 -41.87
CA SER A 354 -2.92 -58.35 -42.38
C SER A 354 -2.84 -58.74 -43.86
N GLU A 355 -2.14 -57.94 -44.67
CA GLU A 355 -1.83 -58.24 -46.08
C GLU A 355 -0.95 -59.48 -46.22
N LEU A 356 0.10 -59.60 -45.39
CA LEU A 356 0.98 -60.77 -45.37
C LEU A 356 0.19 -62.05 -45.04
N VAL A 357 -0.69 -62.00 -44.03
CA VAL A 357 -1.55 -63.12 -43.66
C VAL A 357 -2.56 -63.46 -44.78
N GLY A 358 -3.08 -62.46 -45.49
CA GLY A 358 -3.94 -62.64 -46.65
C GLY A 358 -3.25 -63.43 -47.77
N ILE A 359 -2.04 -63.03 -48.14
CA ILE A 359 -1.24 -63.70 -49.17
C ILE A 359 -0.83 -65.12 -48.73
N GLU A 360 -0.51 -65.32 -47.45
CA GLU A 360 -0.22 -66.66 -46.93
C GLU A 360 -1.43 -67.61 -47.03
N ARG A 361 -2.64 -67.09 -46.80
CA ARG A 361 -3.88 -67.85 -46.98
C ARG A 361 -4.14 -68.17 -48.46
N GLU A 362 -3.93 -67.22 -49.36
CA GLU A 362 -4.10 -67.44 -50.80
C GLU A 362 -3.10 -68.46 -51.36
N ILE A 363 -1.83 -68.37 -50.95
CA ILE A 363 -0.80 -69.38 -51.28
C ILE A 363 -1.21 -70.75 -50.74
N PHE A 364 -1.73 -70.83 -49.52
CA PHE A 364 -2.19 -72.09 -48.93
C PHE A 364 -3.37 -72.71 -49.70
N VAL A 365 -4.36 -71.89 -50.08
CA VAL A 365 -5.52 -72.35 -50.87
C VAL A 365 -5.09 -72.87 -52.24
N ILE A 366 -4.19 -72.15 -52.94
CA ILE A 366 -3.72 -72.57 -54.26
C ILE A 366 -2.82 -73.82 -54.16
N LYS A 367 -1.96 -73.92 -53.13
CA LYS A 367 -1.15 -75.13 -52.89
C LYS A 367 -2.03 -76.34 -52.59
N LYS A 368 -3.11 -76.16 -51.82
CA LYS A 368 -4.09 -77.20 -51.54
C LYS A 368 -4.82 -77.66 -52.82
N GLN A 369 -5.28 -76.72 -53.66
CA GLN A 369 -5.92 -77.02 -54.94
C GLN A 369 -4.99 -77.78 -55.91
N LEU A 370 -3.70 -77.44 -55.95
CA LEU A 370 -2.72 -78.15 -56.78
C LEU A 370 -2.39 -79.55 -56.26
N GLN A 371 -2.51 -79.77 -54.95
CA GLN A 371 -2.28 -81.07 -54.33
C GLN A 371 -3.47 -82.00 -54.57
N GLU A 372 -4.70 -81.48 -54.49
CA GLU A 372 -5.94 -82.19 -54.84
C GLU A 372 -6.05 -82.52 -56.34
N GLN A 373 -5.35 -81.79 -57.22
CA GLN A 373 -5.24 -82.11 -58.66
C GLN A 373 -4.16 -83.16 -58.99
N ARG A 374 -3.28 -83.51 -58.03
CA ARG A 374 -2.19 -84.49 -58.22
C ARG A 374 -2.49 -85.87 -57.64
N THR A 375 -3.57 -86.00 -56.86
CA THR A 375 -4.16 -87.26 -56.39
C THR A 375 -5.34 -87.63 -57.27
#